data_AF-A0A842T348-F1
#
_entry.id   AF-A0A842T348-F1
#
_cell.length_a   1.000
_cell.length_b   1.000
_cell.length_c   1.000
_cell.angle_alpha   90.00
_cell.angle_beta   90.00
_cell.angle_gamma   90.00
#
_symmetry.space_group_name_H-M   'P 1'
#
loop_
_entity.id
_entity.type
_entity.pdbx_description
1 polymer ?
#
loop_
_entity_poly.entity_id
_entity_poly.type
_entity_poly.pdbx_seq_one_letter_code
_entity_poly.pdbx_strand_id
1 'polypeptide(L)'
;MSNGKYAFINPQMLKLAREQSGLTLEEAAKSYLNPEKLERAERGEEKLTFKQFLTIANRYKRPPAYFYLERPSEKPILKNDFRTIESDKVKFSTKLRDEIQKIKEKRLLAVRFQDYDIEYDYFYISSISLEQNPESVAKKILQFVDLDIADRKKWNNKYDAFNNWKKSFEDIGVLIFQISDIDTDEMRGFSIPDIPYPSIVLNRRDSVFGRIFILVHEFCHLMLKKEAICTLKSEDKNHFEIEKFCNAVTGAVLVPKNAIYITIYNRIIANKNKR
;
A
#
# COMPACT_ATOMS: atom_id res chain seq x y z
N MET A 1 3.47 38.62 31.67
CA MET A 1 4.65 38.03 31.01
C MET A 1 4.69 36.55 31.39
N SER A 2 4.18 35.66 30.54
CA SER A 2 4.11 34.24 30.87
C SER A 2 5.52 33.65 30.80
N ASN A 3 6.04 33.20 31.95
CA ASN A 3 7.26 32.37 32.05
C ASN A 3 7.05 31.05 31.29
N GLY A 4 7.16 31.08 29.96
CA GLY A 4 7.13 29.89 29.14
C GLY A 4 8.45 29.17 29.29
N LYS A 5 8.46 28.03 29.99
CA LYS A 5 9.65 27.16 30.08
C LYS A 5 10.18 26.89 28.66
N TYR A 6 11.46 27.17 28.43
CA TYR A 6 12.13 26.87 27.16
C TYR A 6 12.32 25.36 27.00
N ALA A 7 12.26 24.88 25.75
CA ALA A 7 12.62 23.51 25.43
C ALA A 7 14.12 23.41 25.18
N PHE A 8 14.79 22.50 25.88
CA PHE A 8 16.22 22.22 25.70
C PHE A 8 16.37 21.06 24.72
N ILE A 9 16.17 21.35 23.44
CA ILE A 9 16.20 20.38 22.35
C ILE A 9 17.48 20.52 21.53
N ASN A 10 17.85 19.47 20.82
CA ASN A 10 18.98 19.45 19.90
C ASN A 10 18.62 20.22 18.61
N PRO A 11 19.29 21.36 18.30
CA PRO A 11 19.05 22.13 17.08
C PRO A 11 19.25 21.34 15.79
N GLN A 12 20.22 20.42 15.78
CA GLN A 12 20.50 19.58 14.62
C GLN A 12 19.35 18.62 14.35
N MET A 13 18.76 18.04 15.40
CA MET A 13 17.59 17.17 15.27
C MET A 13 16.35 17.94 14.83
N LEU A 14 16.23 19.21 15.24
CA LEU A 14 15.15 20.11 14.81
C LEU A 14 15.21 20.36 13.30
N LYS A 15 16.39 20.77 12.79
CA LYS A 15 16.65 20.98 11.37
C LYS A 15 16.43 19.70 10.56
N LEU A 16 17.03 18.60 11.01
CA LEU A 16 16.92 17.30 10.36
C LEU A 16 15.47 16.83 10.26
N ALA A 17 14.67 17.02 11.32
CA ALA A 17 13.25 16.65 11.30
C ALA A 17 12.44 17.47 10.28
N ARG A 18 12.73 18.77 10.14
CA ARG A 18 12.08 19.63 9.13
C ARG A 18 12.41 19.17 7.71
N GLU A 19 13.69 18.98 7.43
CA GLU A 19 14.19 18.53 6.13
C GLU A 19 13.62 17.16 5.74
N GLN A 20 13.60 16.21 6.68
CA GLN A 20 12.98 14.90 6.49
C GLN A 20 11.47 14.97 6.28
N SER A 21 10.80 15.96 6.87
CA SER A 21 9.36 16.20 6.65
C SER A 21 9.07 16.88 5.32
N GLY A 22 10.10 17.27 4.55
CA GLY A 22 9.96 17.95 3.27
C GLY A 22 9.40 19.37 3.35
N LEU A 23 9.42 19.99 4.54
CA LEU A 23 8.83 21.30 4.79
C LEU A 23 9.85 22.42 4.59
N THR A 24 9.45 23.50 3.92
CA THR A 24 10.21 24.75 3.94
C THR A 24 10.13 25.42 5.32
N LEU A 25 10.99 26.43 5.57
CA LEU A 25 10.92 27.21 6.80
C LEU A 25 9.57 27.91 6.95
N GLU A 26 8.98 28.43 5.87
CA GLU A 26 7.66 29.07 5.91
C GLU A 26 6.54 28.08 6.23
N GLU A 27 6.57 26.90 5.61
CA GLU A 27 5.57 25.85 5.81
C GLU A 27 5.59 25.22 7.21
N ALA A 28 6.77 25.25 7.85
CA ALA A 28 7.01 24.75 9.18
C ALA A 28 6.60 25.74 10.28
N ALA A 29 6.86 27.03 10.08
CA ALA A 29 6.72 28.05 11.12
C ALA A 29 5.25 28.51 11.32
N LYS A 30 4.44 28.58 10.25
CA LYS A 30 3.00 28.93 10.27
C LYS A 30 2.67 30.09 11.25
N SER A 31 1.46 30.12 11.83
CA SER A 31 0.98 31.22 12.69
C SER A 31 1.52 31.19 14.13
N TYR A 32 2.20 30.12 14.53
CA TYR A 32 2.66 29.92 15.92
C TYR A 32 4.18 30.18 16.08
N LEU A 33 4.91 30.37 14.98
CA LEU A 33 6.34 30.65 14.99
C LEU A 33 6.75 31.46 13.74
N ASN A 34 7.64 32.44 13.89
CA ASN A 34 8.22 33.16 12.76
C ASN A 34 9.27 32.28 12.05
N PRO A 35 9.29 32.17 10.70
CA PRO A 35 10.32 31.45 9.95
C PRO A 35 11.75 31.79 10.34
N GLU A 36 12.07 33.07 10.55
CA GLU A 36 13.41 33.50 10.98
C GLU A 36 13.77 32.97 12.37
N LYS A 37 12.79 32.91 13.27
CA LYS A 37 12.97 32.37 14.61
C LYS A 37 13.20 30.86 14.57
N LEU A 38 12.53 30.15 13.66
CA LEU A 38 12.77 28.74 13.42
C LEU A 38 14.18 28.51 12.89
N GLU A 39 14.62 29.33 11.92
CA GLU A 39 15.97 29.24 11.37
C GLU A 39 17.05 29.46 12.45
N ARG A 40 16.90 30.50 13.28
CA ARG A 40 17.80 30.73 14.43
C ARG A 40 17.77 29.58 15.43
N ALA A 41 16.61 28.96 15.66
CA ALA A 41 16.50 27.79 16.52
C ALA A 41 17.17 26.55 15.94
N GLU A 42 17.14 26.36 14.61
CA GLU A 42 17.87 25.30 13.90
C GLU A 42 19.38 25.49 13.94
N ARG A 43 19.86 26.74 14.02
CA ARG A 43 21.28 27.08 14.25
C ARG A 43 21.69 27.02 15.73
N GLY A 44 20.74 26.85 16.65
CA GLY A 44 21.00 26.85 18.10
C GLY A 44 21.18 28.25 18.72
N GLU A 45 20.90 29.30 17.95
CA GLU A 45 21.03 30.71 18.37
C GLU A 45 19.83 31.17 19.21
N GLU A 46 18.66 30.53 19.04
CA GLU A 46 17.43 30.90 19.76
C GLU A 46 16.69 29.67 20.30
N LYS A 47 16.12 29.76 21.50
CA LYS A 47 15.33 28.68 22.10
C LYS A 47 13.84 28.83 21.81
N LEU A 48 13.21 27.71 21.46
CA LEU A 48 11.76 27.61 21.38
C LEU A 48 11.14 27.47 22.77
N THR A 49 9.96 28.05 22.97
CA THR A 49 9.15 27.72 24.16
C THR A 49 8.68 26.27 24.06
N PHE A 50 8.42 25.62 25.20
CA PHE A 50 7.94 24.23 25.20
C PHE A 50 6.64 24.04 24.38
N LYS A 51 5.75 25.05 24.38
CA LYS A 51 4.53 25.05 23.57
C LYS A 51 4.82 25.12 22.08
N GLN A 52 5.75 25.98 21.65
CA GLN A 52 6.18 26.06 20.25
C GLN A 52 6.85 24.76 19.80
N PHE A 53 7.69 24.19 20.66
CA PHE A 53 8.34 22.91 20.43
C PHE A 53 7.33 21.77 20.23
N LEU A 54 6.34 21.61 21.12
CA LEU A 54 5.34 20.54 20.97
C LEU A 54 4.52 20.68 19.68
N THR A 55 4.16 21.91 19.32
CA THR A 55 3.46 22.17 18.05
C THR A 55 4.33 21.78 16.85
N ILE A 56 5.62 22.10 16.88
CA ILE A 56 6.57 21.71 15.84
C ILE A 56 6.78 20.20 15.80
N ALA A 57 6.97 19.54 16.94
CA ALA A 57 7.16 18.10 17.02
C ALA A 57 5.96 17.36 16.37
N ASN A 58 4.74 17.79 16.68
CA ASN A 58 3.52 17.28 16.04
C ASN A 58 3.48 17.59 14.54
N ARG A 59 3.88 18.80 14.12
CA ARG A 59 3.92 19.19 12.71
C ARG A 59 4.90 18.33 11.91
N TYR A 60 6.05 18.00 12.50
CA TYR A 60 7.08 17.13 11.91
C TYR A 60 6.75 15.64 12.10
N LYS A 61 5.63 15.31 12.75
CA LYS A 61 5.22 13.94 13.09
C LYS A 61 6.32 13.16 13.80
N ARG A 62 7.08 13.84 14.67
CA ARG A 62 8.12 13.23 15.50
C ARG A 62 7.71 13.27 16.97
N PRO A 63 7.86 12.16 17.71
CA PRO A 63 7.61 12.19 19.15
C PRO A 63 8.59 13.18 19.81
N PRO A 64 8.20 13.92 20.86
CA PRO A 64 9.06 14.91 21.51
C PRO A 64 10.45 14.37 21.90
N ALA A 65 10.53 13.10 22.31
CA ALA A 65 11.78 12.43 22.65
C ALA A 65 12.82 12.42 21.52
N TYR A 66 12.40 12.43 20.25
CA TYR A 66 13.29 12.46 19.08
C TYR A 66 14.26 13.65 19.08
N PHE A 67 13.81 14.80 19.57
CA PHE A 67 14.58 16.04 19.55
C PHE A 67 15.59 16.15 20.71
N TYR A 68 15.63 15.16 21.62
CA TYR A 68 16.62 15.05 22.68
C TYR A 68 17.74 14.07 22.35
N LEU A 69 17.71 13.45 21.16
CA LEU A 69 18.77 12.57 20.69
C LEU A 69 20.02 13.38 20.38
N GLU A 70 21.20 12.90 20.78
CA GLU A 70 22.48 13.52 20.47
C GLU A 70 22.80 13.47 18.97
N ARG A 71 22.39 12.37 18.33
CA ARG A 71 22.61 12.07 16.91
C ARG A 71 21.37 11.33 16.39
N PRO A 72 21.03 11.43 15.10
CA PRO A 72 20.02 10.55 14.52
C PRO A 72 20.40 9.10 14.82
N SER A 73 19.43 8.28 15.24
CA SER A 73 19.72 6.88 15.51
C SER A 73 20.34 6.21 14.29
N GLU A 74 21.48 5.52 14.47
CA GLU A 74 22.13 4.71 13.42
C GLU A 74 21.32 3.49 13.04
N LYS A 75 20.34 3.08 13.88
CA LYS A 75 19.27 2.20 13.44
C LYS A 75 18.70 2.84 12.20
N PRO A 76 18.50 2.09 11.09
CA PRO A 76 17.84 2.65 9.94
C PRO A 76 16.46 3.11 10.41
N ILE A 77 16.34 4.40 10.73
CA ILE A 77 15.16 5.18 10.38
C ILE A 77 15.02 4.77 8.93
N LEU A 78 14.02 3.92 8.64
CA LEU A 78 13.76 3.40 7.30
C LEU A 78 14.09 4.52 6.33
N LYS A 79 15.30 4.46 5.76
CA LYS A 79 15.82 5.42 4.81
C LYS A 79 15.20 4.99 3.49
N ASN A 80 13.88 4.88 3.48
CA ASN A 80 13.13 4.83 2.25
C ASN A 80 12.66 6.26 2.10
N ASP A 81 13.65 7.07 1.72
CA ASP A 81 13.50 7.98 0.61
C ASP A 81 12.06 8.46 0.43
N PHE A 82 11.71 9.54 1.14
CA PHE A 82 10.45 10.25 0.95
C PHE A 82 10.34 10.89 -0.46
N ARG A 83 11.23 10.53 -1.40
CA ARG A 83 11.29 11.00 -2.78
C ARG A 83 11.66 9.94 -3.82
N THR A 84 11.53 8.65 -3.55
CA THR A 84 11.56 7.63 -4.62
C THR A 84 10.37 6.69 -4.52
N ILE A 85 9.20 7.24 -4.78
CA ILE A 85 8.35 6.61 -5.78
C ILE A 85 8.61 7.45 -7.01
N GLU A 86 9.39 6.94 -7.96
CA GLU A 86 9.56 7.56 -9.26
C GLU A 86 8.17 7.73 -9.92
N SER A 87 7.59 8.92 -9.77
CA SER A 87 6.84 9.59 -10.81
C SER A 87 6.59 11.03 -10.39
N ASP A 88 7.32 11.95 -10.99
CA ASP A 88 7.09 13.41 -10.95
C ASP A 88 5.75 13.83 -11.58
N LYS A 89 4.71 12.98 -11.55
CA LYS A 89 3.41 13.26 -12.20
C LYS A 89 2.17 12.92 -11.38
N VAL A 90 2.26 12.12 -10.31
CA VAL A 90 1.10 11.83 -9.43
C VAL A 90 1.36 12.32 -8.01
N LYS A 91 0.77 13.45 -7.66
CA LYS A 91 0.76 13.94 -6.27
C LYS A 91 -0.22 13.11 -5.43
N PHE A 92 0.23 11.99 -4.87
CA PHE A 92 -0.53 11.30 -3.83
C PHE A 92 -0.86 12.27 -2.69
N SER A 93 -2.02 12.11 -2.06
CA SER A 93 -2.36 12.89 -0.88
C SER A 93 -1.38 12.59 0.26
N THR A 94 -1.22 13.55 1.16
CA THR A 94 -0.47 13.33 2.41
C THR A 94 -1.04 12.15 3.20
N LYS A 95 -2.36 11.97 3.14
CA LYS A 95 -3.07 10.88 3.81
C LYS A 95 -2.71 9.52 3.24
N LEU A 96 -2.70 9.36 1.92
CA LEU A 96 -2.30 8.12 1.27
C LEU A 96 -0.83 7.79 1.57
N ARG A 97 0.06 8.79 1.53
CA ARG A 97 1.47 8.59 1.93
C ARG A 97 1.61 8.10 3.36
N ASP A 98 0.85 8.68 4.30
CA ASP A 98 0.86 8.25 5.69
C ASP A 98 0.38 6.80 5.86
N GLU A 99 -0.66 6.40 5.13
CA GLU A 99 -1.16 5.01 5.17
C GLU A 99 -0.17 4.02 4.56
N ILE A 100 0.47 4.37 3.42
CA ILE A 100 1.53 3.56 2.83
C ILE A 100 2.67 3.34 3.84
N GLN A 101 3.08 4.40 4.54
CA GLN A 101 4.13 4.30 5.55
C GLN A 101 3.74 3.37 6.70
N LYS A 102 2.51 3.50 7.24
CA LYS A 102 2.00 2.60 8.29
C LYS A 102 1.98 1.14 7.83
N ILE A 103 1.64 0.88 6.57
CA ILE A 103 1.61 -0.46 6.01
C ILE A 103 3.03 -1.03 5.90
N LYS A 104 4.00 -0.24 5.42
CA LYS A 104 5.42 -0.63 5.39
C LYS A 104 5.95 -0.95 6.80
N GLU A 105 5.58 -0.16 7.80
CA GLU A 105 5.96 -0.41 9.20
C GLU A 105 5.35 -1.69 9.77
N LYS A 106 4.06 -1.95 9.48
CA LYS A 106 3.37 -3.19 9.87
C LYS A 106 3.98 -4.42 9.20
N ARG A 107 4.29 -4.32 7.90
CA ARG A 107 5.01 -5.39 7.18
C ARG A 107 6.37 -5.65 7.82
N LEU A 108 7.15 -4.61 8.10
CA LEU A 108 8.45 -4.77 8.77
C LEU A 108 8.31 -5.42 10.16
N LEU A 109 7.23 -5.14 10.87
CA LEU A 109 6.92 -5.83 12.12
C LEU A 109 6.67 -7.33 11.90
N ALA A 110 5.86 -7.70 10.90
CA ALA A 110 5.63 -9.11 10.55
C ALA A 110 6.93 -9.83 10.19
N VAL A 111 7.77 -9.21 9.34
CA VAL A 111 9.10 -9.75 8.98
C VAL A 111 9.97 -9.99 10.22
N ARG A 112 9.96 -9.08 11.20
CA ARG A 112 10.74 -9.23 12.45
C ARG A 112 10.28 -10.39 13.33
N PHE A 113 9.04 -10.82 13.20
CA PHE A 113 8.45 -11.92 13.98
C PHE A 113 8.23 -13.18 13.14
N GLN A 114 8.80 -13.26 11.93
CA GLN A 114 8.61 -14.40 11.02
C GLN A 114 8.98 -15.75 11.63
N ASP A 115 9.99 -15.78 12.52
CA ASP A 115 10.49 -17.01 13.16
C ASP A 115 9.45 -17.66 14.10
N TYR A 116 8.36 -16.94 14.41
CA TYR A 116 7.24 -17.43 15.23
C TYR A 116 6.01 -17.82 14.39
N ASP A 117 6.11 -17.75 13.08
CA ASP A 117 5.06 -18.09 12.13
C ASP A 117 5.43 -19.38 11.37
N ILE A 118 4.51 -19.87 10.54
CA ILE A 118 4.83 -20.93 9.58
C ILE A 118 5.72 -20.40 8.46
N GLU A 119 6.57 -21.26 7.90
CA GLU A 119 7.33 -20.91 6.71
C GLU A 119 6.42 -20.93 5.47
N TYR A 120 6.44 -19.84 4.72
CA TYR A 120 5.72 -19.73 3.46
C TYR A 120 6.67 -19.84 2.28
N ASP A 121 6.13 -20.39 1.20
CA ASP A 121 6.82 -20.49 -0.08
C ASP A 121 6.37 -19.37 -1.02
N TYR A 122 7.31 -18.49 -1.37
CA TYR A 122 7.07 -17.33 -2.22
C TYR A 122 7.39 -17.59 -3.70
N PHE A 123 7.41 -18.84 -4.18
CA PHE A 123 7.69 -19.19 -5.59
C PHE A 123 6.78 -18.50 -6.61
N TYR A 124 5.62 -17.98 -6.21
CA TYR A 124 4.77 -17.20 -7.11
C TYR A 124 5.37 -15.83 -7.46
N ILE A 125 6.27 -15.26 -6.65
CA ILE A 125 6.91 -13.96 -6.95
C ILE A 125 7.87 -14.11 -8.14
N SER A 126 7.76 -13.20 -9.11
CA SER A 126 8.53 -13.23 -10.37
C SER A 126 8.36 -14.51 -11.19
N SER A 127 7.24 -15.20 -11.06
CA SER A 127 6.97 -16.51 -11.70
C SER A 127 6.34 -16.42 -13.10
N ILE A 128 5.97 -15.21 -13.54
CA ILE A 128 5.30 -14.97 -14.81
C ILE A 128 5.94 -13.83 -15.59
N SER A 129 5.61 -13.75 -16.88
CA SER A 129 6.06 -12.69 -17.79
C SER A 129 4.92 -12.25 -18.71
N LEU A 130 5.06 -11.08 -19.34
CA LEU A 130 4.00 -10.48 -20.16
C LEU A 130 3.71 -11.24 -21.46
N GLU A 131 4.64 -12.09 -21.90
CA GLU A 131 4.52 -12.91 -23.11
C GLU A 131 3.66 -14.16 -22.87
N GLN A 132 3.35 -14.49 -21.61
CA GLN A 132 2.53 -15.64 -21.28
C GLN A 132 1.07 -15.43 -21.66
N ASN A 133 0.37 -16.51 -21.99
CA ASN A 133 -1.06 -16.44 -22.22
C ASN A 133 -1.81 -16.15 -20.90
N PRO A 134 -2.68 -15.11 -20.84
CA PRO A 134 -3.40 -14.74 -19.61
C PRO A 134 -4.24 -15.86 -18.99
N GLU A 135 -4.87 -16.72 -19.80
CA GLU A 135 -5.66 -17.85 -19.30
C GLU A 135 -4.78 -18.93 -18.65
N SER A 136 -3.55 -19.09 -19.13
CA SER A 136 -2.58 -20.00 -18.53
C SER A 136 -2.09 -19.46 -17.19
N VAL A 137 -1.87 -18.15 -17.08
CA VAL A 137 -1.54 -17.49 -15.81
C VAL A 137 -2.71 -17.55 -14.83
N ALA A 138 -3.95 -17.36 -15.30
CA ALA A 138 -5.14 -17.49 -14.45
C ALA A 138 -5.25 -18.87 -13.81
N LYS A 139 -4.92 -19.94 -14.55
CA LYS A 139 -4.85 -21.31 -13.99
C LYS A 139 -3.77 -21.44 -12.93
N LYS A 140 -2.59 -20.86 -13.14
CA LYS A 140 -1.51 -20.84 -12.14
C LYS A 140 -1.95 -20.13 -10.86
N ILE A 141 -2.61 -18.98 -10.96
CA ILE A 141 -3.14 -18.26 -9.79
C ILE A 141 -4.08 -19.16 -8.99
N LEU A 142 -5.05 -19.79 -9.65
CA LEU A 142 -6.01 -20.69 -9.01
C LEU A 142 -5.33 -21.91 -8.36
N GLN A 143 -4.25 -22.42 -8.95
CA GLN A 143 -3.43 -23.48 -8.37
C GLN A 143 -2.67 -23.02 -7.13
N PHE A 144 -2.08 -21.81 -7.15
CA PHE A 144 -1.36 -21.28 -5.99
C PHE A 144 -2.28 -21.09 -4.79
N VAL A 145 -3.47 -20.53 -5.00
CA VAL A 145 -4.42 -20.26 -3.92
C VAL A 145 -5.33 -21.46 -3.60
N ASP A 146 -5.11 -22.61 -4.23
CA ASP A 146 -5.90 -23.85 -4.08
C ASP A 146 -7.42 -23.61 -4.17
N LEU A 147 -7.86 -22.91 -5.22
CA LEU A 147 -9.27 -22.62 -5.46
C LEU A 147 -9.77 -23.21 -6.79
N ASP A 148 -10.91 -23.92 -6.72
CA ASP A 148 -11.63 -24.38 -7.89
C ASP A 148 -13.00 -23.69 -8.08
N ILE A 149 -13.73 -24.07 -9.13
CA ILE A 149 -15.08 -23.51 -9.40
C ILE A 149 -16.11 -24.05 -8.40
N ALA A 150 -15.94 -25.27 -7.89
CA ALA A 150 -16.87 -25.89 -6.95
C ALA A 150 -16.83 -25.19 -5.58
N ASP A 151 -15.67 -24.79 -5.10
CA ASP A 151 -15.51 -24.02 -3.85
C ASP A 151 -16.18 -22.66 -3.96
N ARG A 152 -15.97 -21.99 -5.09
CA ARG A 152 -16.56 -20.68 -5.37
C ARG A 152 -18.08 -20.69 -5.44
N LYS A 153 -18.69 -21.82 -5.84
CA LYS A 153 -20.15 -22.00 -5.87
C LYS A 153 -20.77 -22.15 -4.48
N LYS A 154 -19.97 -22.51 -3.46
CA LYS A 154 -20.44 -22.66 -2.07
C LYS A 154 -20.62 -21.31 -1.37
N TRP A 155 -20.05 -20.23 -1.94
CA TRP A 155 -20.08 -18.91 -1.32
C TRP A 155 -21.47 -18.26 -1.45
N ASN A 156 -22.07 -17.96 -0.30
CA ASN A 156 -23.48 -17.60 -0.23
C ASN A 156 -23.75 -16.16 -0.66
N ASN A 157 -22.77 -15.27 -0.51
CA ASN A 157 -22.89 -13.87 -0.86
C ASN A 157 -21.54 -13.23 -1.20
N LYS A 158 -21.57 -11.98 -1.65
CA LYS A 158 -20.36 -11.23 -2.07
C LYS A 158 -19.32 -11.06 -0.96
N TYR A 159 -19.74 -10.94 0.30
CA TYR A 159 -18.80 -10.78 1.43
C TYR A 159 -18.13 -12.11 1.79
N ASP A 160 -18.90 -13.19 1.75
CA ASP A 160 -18.39 -14.55 1.89
C ASP A 160 -17.34 -14.84 0.80
N ALA A 161 -17.65 -14.51 -0.45
CA ALA A 161 -16.69 -14.62 -1.56
C ALA A 161 -15.41 -13.80 -1.32
N PHE A 162 -15.54 -12.54 -0.89
CA PHE A 162 -14.38 -11.69 -0.60
C PHE A 162 -13.51 -12.26 0.53
N ASN A 163 -14.12 -12.75 1.61
CA ASN A 163 -13.39 -13.32 2.74
C ASN A 163 -12.65 -14.60 2.37
N ASN A 164 -13.27 -15.48 1.56
CA ASN A 164 -12.61 -16.71 1.09
C ASN A 164 -11.45 -16.40 0.14
N TRP A 165 -11.62 -15.47 -0.81
CA TRP A 165 -10.51 -15.00 -1.65
C TRP A 165 -9.37 -14.45 -0.80
N LYS A 166 -9.67 -13.55 0.13
CA LYS A 166 -8.68 -12.97 1.04
C LYS A 166 -7.91 -14.05 1.80
N LYS A 167 -8.66 -15.00 2.39
CA LYS A 167 -8.06 -16.12 3.12
C LYS A 167 -7.12 -16.95 2.24
N SER A 168 -7.53 -17.28 1.02
CA SER A 168 -6.73 -18.14 0.13
C SER A 168 -5.39 -17.51 -0.26
N PHE A 169 -5.32 -16.18 -0.35
CA PHE A 169 -4.05 -15.46 -0.53
C PHE A 169 -3.25 -15.32 0.78
N GLU A 170 -3.93 -15.13 1.92
CA GLU A 170 -3.27 -15.10 3.24
C GLU A 170 -2.62 -16.44 3.59
N ASP A 171 -3.27 -17.56 3.23
CA ASP A 171 -2.79 -18.92 3.48
C ASP A 171 -1.47 -19.24 2.73
N ILE A 172 -1.13 -18.47 1.67
CA ILE A 172 0.17 -18.56 0.96
C ILE A 172 1.16 -17.46 1.36
N GLY A 173 0.90 -16.75 2.45
CA GLY A 173 1.83 -15.78 3.03
C GLY A 173 1.71 -14.35 2.49
N VAL A 174 0.63 -14.02 1.79
CA VAL A 174 0.35 -12.63 1.36
C VAL A 174 -0.35 -11.86 2.48
N LEU A 175 0.21 -10.75 2.92
CA LEU A 175 -0.47 -9.86 3.87
C LEU A 175 -1.50 -8.97 3.16
N ILE A 176 -2.76 -9.05 3.59
CA ILE A 176 -3.82 -8.22 3.00
C ILE A 176 -4.23 -7.10 3.97
N PHE A 177 -3.91 -5.86 3.57
CA PHE A 177 -4.31 -4.66 4.27
C PHE A 177 -5.54 -4.03 3.65
N GLN A 178 -6.30 -3.32 4.47
CA GLN A 178 -7.48 -2.60 4.02
C GLN A 178 -7.49 -1.19 4.63
N ILE A 179 -7.65 -0.17 3.80
CA ILE A 179 -7.74 1.23 4.23
C ILE A 179 -9.08 1.84 3.82
N SER A 180 -9.69 2.67 4.65
CA SER A 180 -11.06 3.21 4.43
C SER A 180 -11.13 4.66 4.02
N ASP A 181 -9.98 5.31 3.98
CA ASP A 181 -9.89 6.73 4.26
C ASP A 181 -9.36 7.54 3.07
N ILE A 182 -9.25 6.87 1.92
CA ILE A 182 -8.70 7.38 0.66
C ILE A 182 -9.80 7.31 -0.39
N ASP A 183 -9.84 8.28 -1.30
CA ASP A 183 -10.78 8.26 -2.41
C ASP A 183 -10.48 7.09 -3.37
N THR A 184 -11.51 6.43 -3.90
CA THR A 184 -11.33 5.35 -4.86
C THR A 184 -10.70 5.82 -6.17
N ASP A 185 -10.88 7.09 -6.53
CA ASP A 185 -10.24 7.70 -7.71
C ASP A 185 -8.75 7.97 -7.46
N GLU A 186 -8.35 8.13 -6.20
CA GLU A 186 -6.96 8.31 -5.80
C GLU A 186 -6.21 6.97 -5.74
N MET A 187 -6.82 5.95 -5.11
CA MET A 187 -6.24 4.62 -5.00
C MET A 187 -7.33 3.57 -4.78
N ARG A 188 -7.31 2.51 -5.60
CA ARG A 188 -8.19 1.33 -5.42
C ARG A 188 -7.47 0.16 -4.75
N GLY A 189 -6.21 -0.06 -5.12
CA GLY A 189 -5.29 -0.95 -4.43
C GLY A 189 -3.84 -0.68 -4.83
N PHE A 190 -2.93 -1.39 -4.17
CA PHE A 190 -1.54 -1.51 -4.58
C PHE A 190 -0.90 -2.75 -3.95
N SER A 191 0.26 -3.13 -4.46
CA SER A 191 1.02 -4.29 -4.00
C SER A 191 2.46 -3.94 -3.63
N ILE A 192 3.03 -4.72 -2.71
CA ILE A 192 4.44 -4.67 -2.29
C ILE A 192 5.03 -6.08 -2.51
N PRO A 193 5.90 -6.28 -3.52
CA PRO A 193 6.41 -7.60 -3.90
C PRO A 193 7.53 -8.13 -2.99
N ASP A 194 8.01 -7.33 -2.04
CA ASP A 194 9.07 -7.72 -1.13
C ASP A 194 8.71 -8.96 -0.32
N ILE A 195 9.61 -9.94 -0.33
CA ILE A 195 9.57 -11.11 0.54
C ILE A 195 10.47 -10.86 1.77
N PRO A 196 10.18 -11.49 2.92
CA PRO A 196 9.01 -12.31 3.23
C PRO A 196 7.76 -11.44 3.40
N TYR A 197 6.57 -12.05 3.37
CA TYR A 197 5.28 -11.36 3.49
C TYR A 197 5.03 -10.28 2.42
N PRO A 198 4.96 -10.66 1.12
CA PRO A 198 4.46 -9.74 0.09
C PRO A 198 3.06 -9.27 0.49
N SER A 199 2.72 -8.03 0.14
CA SER A 199 1.54 -7.38 0.68
C SER A 199 0.63 -6.84 -0.41
N ILE A 200 -0.68 -6.94 -0.21
CA ILE A 200 -1.70 -6.32 -1.05
C ILE A 200 -2.52 -5.38 -0.18
N VAL A 201 -2.82 -4.20 -0.70
CA VAL A 201 -3.59 -3.17 0.01
C VAL A 201 -4.84 -2.87 -0.79
N LEU A 202 -5.98 -2.87 -0.12
CA LEU A 202 -7.30 -2.66 -0.74
C LEU A 202 -7.99 -1.43 -0.14
N ASN A 203 -8.65 -0.64 -0.99
CA ASN A 203 -9.52 0.43 -0.54
C ASN A 203 -10.90 -0.10 -0.13
N ARG A 204 -11.27 0.02 1.15
CA ARG A 204 -12.57 -0.40 1.71
C ARG A 204 -13.76 0.36 1.15
N ARG A 205 -13.56 1.58 0.61
CA ARG A 205 -14.62 2.37 -0.02
C ARG A 205 -15.05 1.81 -1.36
N ASP A 206 -14.22 0.98 -1.99
CA ASP A 206 -14.61 0.28 -3.22
C ASP A 206 -15.66 -0.79 -2.92
N SER A 207 -16.49 -1.06 -3.92
CA SER A 207 -17.45 -2.14 -3.93
C SER A 207 -16.79 -3.49 -3.58
N VAL A 208 -17.55 -4.42 -3.01
CA VAL A 208 -17.01 -5.74 -2.63
C VAL A 208 -16.45 -6.48 -3.85
N PHE A 209 -17.14 -6.44 -4.99
CA PHE A 209 -16.64 -7.03 -6.23
C PHE A 209 -15.43 -6.28 -6.80
N GLY A 210 -15.38 -4.95 -6.66
CA GLY A 210 -14.21 -4.14 -6.98
C GLY A 210 -12.99 -4.57 -6.17
N ARG A 211 -13.15 -4.78 -4.86
CA ARG A 211 -12.07 -5.28 -4.00
C ARG A 211 -11.61 -6.70 -4.34
N ILE A 212 -12.51 -7.60 -4.75
CA ILE A 212 -12.14 -8.93 -5.25
C ILE A 212 -11.32 -8.80 -6.54
N PHE A 213 -11.75 -7.94 -7.46
CA PHE A 213 -11.03 -7.68 -8.70
C PHE A 213 -9.62 -7.16 -8.43
N ILE A 214 -9.51 -6.11 -7.61
CA ILE A 214 -8.23 -5.51 -7.25
C ILE A 214 -7.35 -6.52 -6.52
N LEU A 215 -7.88 -7.33 -5.61
CA LEU A 215 -7.11 -8.35 -4.91
C LEU A 215 -6.40 -9.33 -5.87
N VAL A 216 -7.13 -9.85 -6.87
CA VAL A 216 -6.54 -10.75 -7.89
C VAL A 216 -5.59 -9.99 -8.82
N HIS A 217 -5.95 -8.76 -9.19
CA HIS A 217 -5.13 -7.89 -10.05
C HIS A 217 -3.77 -7.59 -9.41
N GLU A 218 -3.76 -7.13 -8.16
CA GLU A 218 -2.53 -6.85 -7.40
C GLU A 218 -1.70 -8.11 -7.18
N PHE A 219 -2.32 -9.28 -7.01
CA PHE A 219 -1.58 -10.53 -6.97
C PHE A 219 -0.86 -10.84 -8.29
N CYS A 220 -1.46 -10.51 -9.44
CA CYS A 220 -0.80 -10.61 -10.74
C CYS A 220 0.44 -9.69 -10.80
N HIS A 221 0.37 -8.48 -10.23
CA HIS A 221 1.53 -7.58 -10.10
C HIS A 221 2.64 -8.17 -9.22
N LEU A 222 2.28 -8.79 -8.09
CA LEU A 222 3.24 -9.53 -7.26
C LEU A 222 3.96 -10.63 -8.05
N MET A 223 3.21 -11.40 -8.86
CA MET A 223 3.78 -12.48 -9.66
C MET A 223 4.71 -11.98 -10.79
N LEU A 224 4.52 -10.76 -11.30
CA LEU A 224 5.43 -10.10 -12.23
C LEU A 224 6.65 -9.48 -11.53
N LYS A 225 6.67 -9.43 -10.19
CA LYS A 225 7.66 -8.70 -9.36
C LYS A 225 7.84 -7.25 -9.84
N LYS A 226 6.74 -6.57 -10.13
CA LYS A 226 6.73 -5.15 -10.44
C LYS A 226 6.10 -4.42 -9.28
N GLU A 227 6.83 -3.47 -8.69
CA GLU A 227 6.24 -2.51 -7.75
C GLU A 227 5.25 -1.63 -8.53
N ALA A 228 3.97 -1.70 -8.19
CA ALA A 228 2.95 -0.86 -8.80
C ALA A 228 1.99 -0.34 -7.73
N ILE A 229 1.91 0.98 -7.61
CA ILE A 229 0.71 1.61 -7.09
C ILE A 229 -0.19 1.80 -8.29
N CYS A 230 -1.25 0.98 -8.41
CA CYS A 230 -2.22 1.12 -9.48
C CYS A 230 -2.94 2.47 -9.33
N THR A 231 -2.42 3.46 -10.05
CA THR A 231 -3.01 4.79 -10.17
C THR A 231 -3.36 4.98 -11.63
N LEU A 232 -4.58 5.47 -11.91
CA LEU A 232 -5.18 5.58 -13.24
C LEU A 232 -4.42 6.47 -14.26
N LYS A 233 -3.22 6.96 -13.95
CA LYS A 233 -2.51 7.98 -14.74
C LYS A 233 -0.99 7.80 -14.72
N SER A 234 -0.50 6.76 -15.39
CA SER A 234 0.90 6.75 -15.82
C SER A 234 0.96 6.83 -17.36
N GLU A 235 1.88 7.64 -17.87
CA GLU A 235 2.09 7.86 -19.32
C GLU A 235 3.13 6.89 -19.90
N ASP A 236 3.53 5.86 -19.13
CA ASP A 236 4.52 4.87 -19.54
C ASP A 236 3.84 3.73 -20.32
N LYS A 237 4.29 3.50 -21.56
CA LYS A 237 3.81 2.41 -22.42
C LYS A 237 4.02 1.04 -21.78
N ASN A 238 5.10 0.85 -21.02
CA ASN A 238 5.34 -0.42 -20.33
C ASN A 238 4.31 -0.66 -19.23
N HIS A 239 3.95 0.38 -18.48
CA HIS A 239 2.92 0.29 -17.47
C HIS A 239 1.55 -0.02 -18.09
N PHE A 240 1.21 0.60 -19.22
CA PHE A 240 -0.03 0.31 -19.92
C PHE A 240 -0.18 -1.17 -20.34
N GLU A 241 0.87 -1.77 -20.91
CA GLU A 241 0.82 -3.20 -21.29
C GLU A 241 0.78 -4.13 -20.07
N ILE A 242 1.47 -3.78 -18.97
CA ILE A 242 1.36 -4.52 -17.69
C ILE A 242 -0.08 -4.48 -17.17
N GLU A 243 -0.69 -3.30 -17.06
CA GLU A 243 -2.06 -3.13 -16.57
C GLU A 243 -3.07 -3.88 -17.44
N LYS A 244 -2.92 -3.82 -18.76
CA LYS A 244 -3.75 -4.57 -19.71
C LYS A 244 -3.61 -6.07 -19.52
N PHE A 245 -2.39 -6.57 -19.32
CA PHE A 245 -2.11 -7.97 -19.03
C PHE A 245 -2.74 -8.41 -17.70
N CYS A 246 -2.50 -7.67 -16.61
CA CYS A 246 -3.06 -7.96 -15.29
C CYS A 246 -4.60 -7.94 -15.30
N ASN A 247 -5.22 -7.02 -16.05
CA ASN A 247 -6.66 -6.98 -16.26
C ASN A 247 -7.18 -8.22 -17.00
N ALA A 248 -6.49 -8.65 -18.06
CA ALA A 248 -6.86 -9.86 -18.81
C ALA A 248 -6.75 -11.12 -17.94
N VAL A 249 -5.68 -11.25 -17.16
CA VAL A 249 -5.48 -12.34 -16.19
C VAL A 249 -6.59 -12.34 -15.15
N THR A 250 -6.88 -11.19 -14.55
CA THR A 250 -7.93 -11.03 -13.53
C THR A 250 -9.30 -11.43 -14.06
N GLY A 251 -9.63 -10.99 -15.29
CA GLY A 251 -10.85 -11.38 -15.98
C GLY A 251 -10.94 -12.90 -16.17
N ALA A 252 -9.85 -13.55 -16.58
CA ALA A 252 -9.79 -14.99 -16.77
C ALA A 252 -9.89 -15.80 -15.46
N VAL A 253 -9.33 -15.28 -14.35
CA VAL A 253 -9.47 -15.89 -13.00
C VAL A 253 -10.91 -15.79 -12.51
N LEU A 254 -11.49 -14.59 -12.54
CA LEU A 254 -12.80 -14.34 -11.97
C LEU A 254 -13.94 -14.86 -12.83
N VAL A 255 -13.77 -14.89 -14.15
CA VAL A 255 -14.79 -15.36 -15.10
C VAL A 255 -14.16 -16.39 -16.05
N PRO A 256 -13.95 -17.65 -15.62
CA PRO A 256 -13.36 -18.67 -16.47
C PRO A 256 -14.22 -18.94 -17.71
N LYS A 257 -13.61 -19.01 -18.90
CA LYS A 257 -14.31 -19.26 -20.18
C LYS A 257 -15.29 -20.44 -20.09
N ASN A 258 -14.88 -21.55 -19.46
CA ASN A 258 -15.72 -22.73 -19.32
C ASN A 258 -16.99 -22.48 -18.50
N ALA A 259 -16.93 -21.62 -17.47
CA ALA A 259 -18.10 -21.24 -16.69
C ALA A 259 -19.08 -20.39 -17.51
N ILE A 260 -18.57 -19.53 -18.40
CA ILE A 260 -19.40 -18.75 -19.33
C ILE A 260 -20.10 -19.68 -20.33
N TYR A 261 -19.36 -20.60 -20.97
CA TYR A 261 -19.92 -21.54 -21.94
C TYR A 261 -21.00 -22.43 -21.32
N ILE A 262 -20.75 -22.99 -20.13
CA ILE A 262 -21.75 -23.81 -19.41
C ILE A 262 -23.00 -22.99 -19.07
N THR A 263 -22.83 -21.76 -18.61
CA THR A 263 -23.96 -20.88 -18.25
C THR A 263 -24.79 -20.50 -19.48
N ILE A 264 -24.14 -20.14 -20.58
CA ILE A 264 -24.81 -19.81 -21.85
C ILE A 264 -25.52 -21.05 -22.41
N TYR A 265 -24.85 -22.20 -22.42
CA TYR A 265 -25.42 -23.46 -22.89
C TYR A 265 -26.66 -23.87 -22.08
N ASN A 266 -26.58 -23.84 -20.75
CA ASN A 266 -27.70 -24.14 -19.86
C ASN A 266 -28.88 -23.17 -20.08
N ARG A 267 -28.60 -21.88 -20.33
CA ARG A 267 -29.64 -20.89 -20.63
C ARG A 267 -30.30 -21.11 -21.99
N ILE A 268 -29.54 -21.56 -22.99
CA ILE A 268 -30.08 -21.93 -24.32
C ILE A 268 -30.99 -23.16 -24.19
N ILE A 269 -30.57 -24.19 -23.44
CA ILE A 269 -31.39 -25.40 -23.21
C ILE A 269 -32.66 -25.06 -22.40
N ALA A 270 -32.55 -24.27 -21.33
CA ALA A 270 -33.70 -23.87 -20.53
C ALA A 270 -34.74 -23.04 -21.32
N ASN A 271 -34.29 -22.25 -22.31
CA ASN A 271 -35.17 -21.50 -23.19
C ASN A 271 -35.79 -22.38 -24.30
N LYS A 272 -35.11 -23.44 -24.74
CA LYS A 272 -35.67 -24.43 -25.68
C LYS A 272 -36.76 -25.29 -25.04
N ASN A 273 -36.63 -25.64 -23.76
CA ASN A 273 -37.62 -26.44 -23.02
C ASN A 273 -38.85 -25.63 -22.54
N LYS A 274 -38.90 -24.32 -22.84
CA LYS A 274 -40.04 -23.44 -22.56
C LYS A 274 -40.87 -23.08 -23.80
N ARG A 275 -40.51 -23.63 -24.97
CA ARG A 275 -41.29 -23.58 -26.22
C ARG A 275 -41.83 -24.97 -26.50
#